data_AF-A0A183DXV2-F1
#
_entry.id   AF-A0A183DXV2-F1
#
_cell.length_a   1.000
_cell.length_b   1.000
_cell.length_c   1.000
_cell.angle_alpha   90.00
_cell.angle_beta   90.00
_cell.angle_gamma   90.00
#
_symmetry.space_group_name_H-M   'P 1'
#
loop_
_entity.id
_entity.type
_entity.pdbx_description
1 polymer ?
#
loop_
_entity_poly.entity_id
_entity_poly.type
_entity_poly.pdbx_seq_one_letter_code
_entity_poly.pdbx_strand_id
1 'polypeptide(L)'
;MGNSGSKINFRKAVIELTTKKSKGEEDAFWEELWAANINSAADVFALITAEDVRSLRDNSPNNLAALCYKTVDRITAARNAPSSISPTKVLNCVRLLTRVCPYLFEDSDWRSFFWSLPPAEQNEQVPQQPLACTLISVLTDLLFCPEFTVASLGTRPEGSDDLSAIDSCEYIWEAGVGFATRPPQITEHDQRRTEILKLLLTCFSEVIYAPVVGKDVNRMRWIARFTSAENRHVLPLFTSFLNVVCAYDPVGYGVPYNYLLFTDSREPLVQAALQVLIVCLDNETQPQDKKNEYADNFFINYLSRIHREEDFEFILKGMTRLLTNPLVATYLPNSTKKITFHQELLVLLWKCCEYNQVKKIFWLMKNFWVKF
;
A
#
# COMPACT_ATOMS: atom_id res chain seq x y z
N MET A 1 19.46 6.25 -25.99
CA MET A 1 19.51 7.73 -25.93
C MET A 1 18.17 8.39 -25.56
N GLY A 2 17.04 7.67 -25.42
CA GLY A 2 15.72 8.28 -25.14
C GLY A 2 15.36 8.58 -23.67
N ASN A 3 16.11 8.05 -22.69
CA ASN A 3 15.72 8.16 -21.28
C ASN A 3 16.00 9.56 -20.68
N SER A 4 17.10 10.20 -21.08
CA SER A 4 17.48 11.53 -20.57
C SER A 4 16.54 12.64 -21.06
N GLY A 5 16.05 12.55 -22.30
CA GLY A 5 15.08 13.51 -22.85
C GLY A 5 13.74 13.48 -22.12
N SER A 6 13.25 12.28 -21.78
CA SER A 6 11.98 12.12 -21.06
C SER A 6 12.03 12.70 -19.63
N LYS A 7 13.13 12.50 -18.90
CA LYS A 7 13.32 13.10 -17.55
C LYS A 7 13.38 14.64 -17.59
N ILE A 8 13.99 15.22 -18.63
CA ILE A 8 14.04 16.68 -18.82
C ILE A 8 12.64 17.23 -19.10
N ASN A 9 11.88 16.59 -19.99
CA ASN A 9 10.51 17.01 -20.29
C ASN A 9 9.60 16.91 -19.07
N PHE A 10 9.70 15.82 -18.30
CA PHE A 10 8.98 15.68 -17.05
C PHE A 10 9.32 16.79 -16.05
N ARG A 11 10.61 17.12 -15.86
CA ARG A 11 11.03 18.23 -14.99
C ARG A 11 10.45 19.57 -15.47
N LYS A 12 10.46 19.82 -16.77
CA LYS A 12 9.86 21.03 -17.36
C LYS A 12 8.36 21.08 -17.06
N ALA A 13 7.62 20.00 -17.26
CA ALA A 13 6.19 19.93 -16.95
C ALA A 13 5.90 20.26 -15.47
N VAL A 14 6.73 19.78 -14.55
CA VAL A 14 6.62 20.11 -13.11
C VAL A 14 6.86 21.60 -12.85
N ILE A 15 7.84 22.22 -13.50
CA ILE A 15 8.10 23.67 -13.38
C ILE A 15 6.96 24.48 -14.01
N GLU A 16 6.34 23.97 -15.08
CA GLU A 16 5.19 24.63 -15.68
C GLU A 16 3.98 24.64 -14.74
N LEU A 17 3.77 23.58 -13.95
CA LEU A 17 2.72 23.53 -12.92
C LEU A 17 2.92 24.61 -11.83
N THR A 18 4.16 24.94 -11.48
CA THR A 18 4.44 25.95 -10.44
C THR A 18 4.37 27.40 -10.94
N THR A 19 4.41 27.63 -12.25
CA THR A 19 4.60 28.97 -12.82
C THR A 19 3.44 29.46 -13.70
N LYS A 20 2.69 28.58 -14.37
CA LYS A 20 1.64 28.98 -15.32
C LYS A 20 0.24 28.86 -14.71
N LYS A 21 -0.57 29.92 -14.87
CA LYS A 21 -1.93 30.04 -14.29
C LYS A 21 -3.03 29.15 -14.91
N SER A 22 -2.81 28.45 -16.03
CA SER A 22 -3.97 27.95 -16.82
C SER A 22 -3.73 26.77 -17.80
N LYS A 23 -2.70 25.93 -17.66
CA LYS A 23 -2.52 24.74 -18.54
C LYS A 23 -3.04 23.41 -17.98
N GLY A 24 -3.55 23.40 -16.75
CA GLY A 24 -4.16 22.21 -16.13
C GLY A 24 -5.40 21.67 -16.85
N GLU A 25 -5.91 22.38 -17.86
CA GLU A 25 -7.08 21.96 -18.67
C GLU A 25 -6.70 21.20 -19.95
N GLU A 26 -5.44 21.24 -20.39
CA GLU A 26 -5.01 20.55 -21.62
C GLU A 26 -4.73 19.06 -21.35
N ASP A 27 -5.59 18.15 -21.81
CA ASP A 27 -5.39 16.70 -21.62
C ASP A 27 -4.06 16.19 -22.20
N ALA A 28 -3.54 16.83 -23.25
CA ALA A 28 -2.23 16.53 -23.83
C ALA A 28 -1.07 16.73 -22.85
N PHE A 29 -1.15 17.76 -21.99
CA PHE A 29 -0.14 18.02 -20.96
C PHE A 29 -0.09 16.87 -19.95
N TRP A 30 -1.25 16.43 -19.48
CA TRP A 30 -1.37 15.34 -18.51
C TRP A 30 -0.87 14.03 -19.11
N GLU A 31 -1.24 13.72 -20.36
CA GLU A 31 -0.74 12.52 -21.04
C GLU A 31 0.79 12.50 -21.18
N GLU A 32 1.45 13.64 -21.44
CA GLU A 32 2.92 13.72 -21.43
C GLU A 32 3.49 13.44 -20.03
N LEU A 33 2.89 14.02 -18.98
CA LEU A 33 3.32 13.84 -17.60
C LEU A 33 3.25 12.36 -17.17
N TRP A 34 2.17 11.66 -17.50
CA TRP A 34 1.98 10.25 -17.14
C TRP A 34 2.83 9.30 -17.99
N ALA A 35 3.04 9.64 -19.27
CA ALA A 35 3.81 8.81 -20.21
C ALA A 35 5.32 8.95 -20.05
N ALA A 36 5.80 9.83 -19.17
CA ALA A 36 7.23 10.00 -18.92
C ALA A 36 7.89 8.68 -18.50
N ASN A 37 9.04 8.37 -19.09
CA ASN A 37 9.83 7.18 -18.77
C ASN A 37 10.57 7.39 -17.45
N ILE A 38 9.83 7.20 -16.36
CA ILE A 38 10.35 7.21 -15.00
C ILE A 38 10.36 5.77 -14.50
N ASN A 39 11.52 5.33 -14.05
CA ASN A 39 11.74 3.92 -13.75
C ASN A 39 11.56 3.60 -12.26
N SER A 40 11.49 4.61 -11.39
CA SER A 40 11.38 4.42 -9.94
C SER A 40 10.79 5.63 -9.22
N ALA A 41 10.29 5.42 -8.00
CA ALA A 41 9.93 6.52 -7.10
C ALA A 41 11.12 7.45 -6.79
N ALA A 42 12.34 6.90 -6.67
CA ALA A 42 13.55 7.69 -6.41
C ALA A 42 13.82 8.72 -7.52
N ASP A 43 13.57 8.34 -8.78
CA ASP A 43 13.66 9.27 -9.92
C ASP A 43 12.65 10.42 -9.78
N VAL A 44 11.39 10.14 -9.39
CA VAL A 44 10.38 11.19 -9.14
C VAL A 44 10.83 12.12 -8.02
N PHE A 45 11.36 11.57 -6.93
CA PHE A 45 11.81 12.35 -5.77
C PHE A 45 13.03 13.23 -6.10
N ALA A 46 13.91 12.76 -6.99
CA ALA A 46 15.02 13.56 -7.49
C ALA A 46 14.58 14.66 -8.47
N LEU A 47 13.56 14.38 -9.30
CA LEU A 47 13.04 15.34 -10.29
C LEU A 47 12.06 16.36 -9.70
N ILE A 48 11.39 16.03 -8.60
CA ILE A 48 10.43 16.90 -7.92
C ILE A 48 10.95 17.17 -6.51
N THR A 49 11.59 18.32 -6.33
CA THR A 49 12.16 18.70 -5.03
C THR A 49 11.06 19.09 -4.02
N ALA A 50 11.42 19.18 -2.74
CA ALA A 50 10.47 19.59 -1.70
C ALA A 50 9.98 21.02 -1.93
N GLU A 51 10.89 21.88 -2.39
CA GLU A 51 10.61 23.29 -2.71
C GLU A 51 9.65 23.41 -3.90
N ASP A 52 9.78 22.56 -4.92
CA ASP A 52 8.83 22.54 -6.04
C ASP A 52 7.40 22.27 -5.57
N VAL A 53 7.20 21.26 -4.70
CA VAL A 53 5.85 20.90 -4.22
C VAL A 53 5.27 21.98 -3.32
N ARG A 54 6.08 22.56 -2.41
CA ARG A 54 5.62 23.67 -1.56
C ARG A 54 5.30 24.91 -2.39
N SER A 55 6.13 25.24 -3.38
CA SER A 55 5.84 26.33 -4.32
C SER A 55 4.56 26.07 -5.11
N LEU A 56 4.32 24.83 -5.56
CA LEU A 56 3.07 24.45 -6.22
C LEU A 56 1.85 24.65 -5.28
N ARG A 57 1.96 24.23 -4.03
CA ARG A 57 0.91 24.37 -3.01
C ARG A 57 0.60 25.84 -2.70
N ASP A 58 1.65 26.63 -2.46
CA ASP A 58 1.52 27.98 -1.92
C ASP A 58 1.24 29.01 -3.02
N ASN A 59 1.87 28.88 -4.20
CA ASN A 59 1.76 29.85 -5.29
C ASN A 59 0.74 29.46 -6.38
N SER A 60 0.40 28.18 -6.50
CA SER A 60 -0.48 27.66 -7.56
C SER A 60 -1.44 26.56 -7.05
N PRO A 61 -2.24 26.83 -5.99
CA PRO A 61 -3.09 25.83 -5.33
C PRO A 61 -4.09 25.14 -6.27
N ASN A 62 -4.62 25.87 -7.26
CA ASN A 62 -5.53 25.28 -8.26
C ASN A 62 -4.84 24.23 -9.13
N ASN A 63 -3.57 24.44 -9.49
CA ASN A 63 -2.80 23.46 -10.27
C ASN A 63 -2.47 22.23 -9.42
N LEU A 64 -2.23 22.40 -8.11
CA LEU A 64 -2.05 21.29 -7.18
C LEU A 64 -3.32 20.45 -7.07
N ALA A 65 -4.47 21.10 -6.89
CA ALA A 65 -5.76 20.42 -6.84
C ALA A 65 -6.01 19.65 -8.14
N ALA A 66 -5.81 20.28 -9.30
CA ALA A 66 -5.95 19.65 -10.61
C ALA A 66 -5.02 18.45 -10.78
N LEU A 67 -3.75 18.56 -10.33
CA LEU A 67 -2.79 17.44 -10.32
C LEU A 67 -3.35 16.28 -9.51
N CYS A 68 -3.84 16.51 -8.29
CA CYS A 68 -4.41 15.45 -7.46
C CYS A 68 -5.64 14.81 -8.12
N TYR A 69 -6.62 15.59 -8.58
CA TYR A 69 -7.83 15.08 -9.24
C TYR A 69 -7.48 14.28 -10.50
N LYS A 70 -6.74 14.85 -11.45
CA LYS A 70 -6.37 14.18 -12.69
C LYS A 70 -5.53 12.92 -12.46
N THR A 71 -4.69 12.91 -11.42
CA THR A 71 -3.93 11.70 -11.06
C THR A 71 -4.86 10.60 -10.57
N VAL A 72 -5.81 10.91 -9.67
CA VAL A 72 -6.79 9.93 -9.18
C VAL A 72 -7.72 9.47 -10.29
N ASP A 73 -8.18 10.37 -11.17
CA ASP A 73 -8.99 10.04 -12.34
C ASP A 73 -8.26 9.08 -13.27
N ARG A 74 -6.95 9.28 -13.49
CA ARG A 74 -6.15 8.39 -14.33
C ARG A 74 -6.02 6.99 -13.73
N ILE A 75 -5.82 6.88 -12.43
CA ILE A 75 -5.79 5.59 -11.73
C ILE A 75 -7.18 4.93 -11.80
N THR A 76 -8.25 5.72 -11.65
CA THR A 76 -9.65 5.26 -11.77
C THR A 76 -9.96 4.75 -13.18
N ALA A 77 -9.51 5.44 -14.22
CA ALA A 77 -9.65 5.03 -15.60
C ALA A 77 -8.94 3.68 -15.86
N ALA A 78 -7.75 3.48 -15.28
CA ALA A 78 -7.04 2.20 -15.37
C ALA A 78 -7.79 1.05 -14.70
N ARG A 79 -8.45 1.32 -13.56
CA ARG A 79 -9.32 0.35 -12.87
C ARG A 79 -10.57 0.02 -13.69
N ASN A 80 -11.14 1.00 -14.39
CA ASN A 80 -12.36 0.80 -15.18
C ASN A 80 -12.13 0.13 -16.55
N ALA A 81 -10.89 0.13 -17.03
CA ALA A 81 -10.51 -0.48 -18.30
C ALA A 81 -9.23 -1.34 -18.16
N PRO A 82 -9.26 -2.41 -17.34
CA PRO A 82 -8.08 -3.20 -16.99
C PRO A 82 -7.42 -3.86 -18.21
N SER A 83 -8.18 -4.24 -19.25
CA SER A 83 -7.64 -4.74 -20.53
C SER A 83 -6.68 -3.77 -21.23
N SER A 84 -6.86 -2.47 -21.01
CA SER A 84 -6.07 -1.39 -21.63
C SER A 84 -5.09 -0.72 -20.66
N ILE A 85 -4.88 -1.32 -19.49
CA ILE A 85 -4.04 -0.74 -18.46
C ILE A 85 -2.62 -0.51 -18.98
N SER A 86 -2.09 0.68 -18.73
CA SER A 86 -0.69 0.99 -18.97
C SER A 86 0.04 1.02 -17.62
N PRO A 87 0.79 -0.05 -17.25
CA PRO A 87 1.40 -0.15 -15.94
C PRO A 87 2.29 1.06 -15.61
N THR A 88 3.09 1.52 -16.56
CA THR A 88 3.97 2.68 -16.38
C THR A 88 3.20 3.95 -16.05
N LYS A 89 2.10 4.24 -16.77
CA LYS A 89 1.29 5.45 -16.51
C LYS A 89 0.67 5.40 -15.11
N VAL A 90 0.13 4.24 -14.71
CA VAL A 90 -0.48 4.05 -13.39
C VAL A 90 0.57 4.18 -12.29
N LEU A 91 1.74 3.56 -12.45
CA LEU A 91 2.81 3.67 -11.45
C LEU A 91 3.36 5.09 -11.34
N ASN A 92 3.47 5.83 -12.45
CA ASN A 92 3.85 7.24 -12.41
C ASN A 92 2.84 8.08 -11.61
N CYS A 93 1.54 7.83 -11.78
CA CYS A 93 0.49 8.44 -10.97
C CYS A 93 0.65 8.11 -9.48
N VAL A 94 0.88 6.83 -9.16
CA VAL A 94 1.12 6.35 -7.78
C VAL A 94 2.33 7.05 -7.15
N ARG A 95 3.44 7.15 -7.89
CA ARG A 95 4.68 7.81 -7.43
C ARG A 95 4.50 9.32 -7.24
N LEU A 96 3.75 9.97 -8.12
CA LEU A 96 3.43 11.40 -8.03
C LEU A 96 2.61 11.70 -6.77
N LEU A 97 1.54 10.94 -6.50
CA LEU A 97 0.79 11.09 -5.25
C LEU A 97 1.66 10.77 -4.04
N THR A 98 2.48 9.72 -4.10
CA THR A 98 3.43 9.37 -3.02
C THR A 98 4.38 10.53 -2.71
N ARG A 99 4.78 11.28 -3.75
CA ARG A 99 5.65 12.45 -3.59
C ARG A 99 4.92 13.67 -3.04
N VAL A 100 3.68 13.88 -3.46
CA VAL A 100 2.94 15.13 -3.23
C VAL A 100 2.14 15.11 -1.93
N CYS A 101 1.49 14.00 -1.58
CA CYS A 101 0.61 13.88 -0.40
C CYS A 101 1.21 14.40 0.92
N PRO A 102 2.47 14.10 1.29
CA PRO A 102 3.08 14.61 2.53
C PRO A 102 2.99 16.14 2.66
N TYR A 103 3.21 16.86 1.56
CA TYR A 103 3.22 18.33 1.55
C TYR A 103 1.81 18.93 1.61
N LEU A 104 0.78 18.18 1.20
CA LEU A 104 -0.61 18.57 1.47
C LEU A 104 -0.92 18.41 2.96
N PHE A 105 -0.38 17.38 3.62
CA PHE A 105 -0.63 17.16 5.05
C PHE A 105 0.11 18.15 5.96
N GLU A 106 1.24 18.71 5.51
CA GLU A 106 1.96 19.79 6.21
C GLU A 106 1.07 21.01 6.49
N ASP A 107 0.15 21.34 5.56
CA ASP A 107 -0.67 22.55 5.59
C ASP A 107 -2.10 22.26 6.08
N SER A 108 -2.61 23.03 7.04
CA SER A 108 -3.93 22.81 7.63
C SER A 108 -5.09 22.94 6.63
N ASP A 109 -4.97 23.82 5.66
CA ASP A 109 -6.04 24.10 4.68
C ASP A 109 -6.15 22.94 3.67
N TRP A 110 -5.05 22.22 3.47
CA TRP A 110 -4.98 21.07 2.56
C TRP A 110 -5.28 19.72 3.22
N ARG A 111 -5.20 19.59 4.55
CA ARG A 111 -5.46 18.31 5.24
C ARG A 111 -6.84 17.75 4.92
N SER A 112 -7.87 18.59 4.86
CA SER A 112 -9.23 18.13 4.50
C SER A 112 -9.42 17.87 3.01
N PHE A 113 -8.51 18.27 2.13
CA PHE A 113 -8.70 18.27 0.67
C PHE A 113 -9.23 16.93 0.13
N PHE A 114 -8.57 15.81 0.45
CA PHE A 114 -8.99 14.50 -0.04
C PHE A 114 -10.32 14.01 0.55
N TRP A 115 -10.72 14.56 1.69
CA TRP A 115 -11.90 14.13 2.44
C TRP A 115 -13.10 15.07 2.28
N SER A 116 -12.89 16.25 1.69
CA SER A 116 -13.95 17.15 1.27
C SER A 116 -14.72 16.56 0.10
N LEU A 117 -16.03 16.80 0.06
CA LEU A 117 -16.84 16.47 -1.10
C LEU A 117 -16.44 17.39 -2.26
N PRO A 118 -16.30 16.85 -3.49
CA PRO A 118 -16.09 17.67 -4.67
C PRO A 118 -17.29 18.63 -4.86
N PRO A 119 -17.10 19.80 -5.48
CA PRO A 119 -18.21 20.69 -5.82
C PRO A 119 -19.31 19.93 -6.56
N ALA A 120 -20.58 20.21 -6.26
CA ALA A 120 -21.71 19.60 -6.94
C ALA A 120 -21.66 19.90 -8.45
N GLU A 121 -21.24 18.92 -9.26
CA GLU A 121 -21.51 18.95 -10.70
C GLU A 121 -23.00 18.66 -10.91
N GLN A 122 -23.62 19.31 -11.89
CA GLN A 122 -25.07 19.31 -12.13
C GLN A 122 -25.68 17.94 -12.51
N ASN A 123 -24.91 16.85 -12.47
CA ASN A 123 -25.37 15.49 -12.76
C ASN A 123 -25.68 14.74 -11.45
N GLU A 124 -26.94 14.82 -11.01
CA GLU A 124 -27.50 14.26 -9.77
C GLU A 124 -27.52 12.71 -9.67
N GLN A 125 -26.87 11.97 -10.57
CA GLN A 125 -27.01 10.51 -10.67
C GLN A 125 -25.88 9.68 -10.04
N VAL A 126 -24.74 10.28 -9.70
CA VAL A 126 -23.63 9.57 -9.04
C VAL A 126 -23.48 10.08 -7.61
N PRO A 127 -23.58 9.22 -6.57
CA PRO A 127 -23.37 9.65 -5.20
C PRO A 127 -21.97 10.26 -5.06
N GLN A 128 -21.92 11.53 -4.65
CA GLN A 128 -20.65 12.23 -4.48
C GLN A 128 -19.94 11.65 -3.27
N GLN A 129 -18.71 11.16 -3.48
CA GLN A 129 -17.85 10.67 -2.40
C GLN A 129 -16.54 11.46 -2.38
N PRO A 130 -15.88 11.56 -1.21
CA PRO A 130 -14.58 12.20 -1.13
C PRO A 130 -13.52 11.52 -2.00
N LEU A 131 -12.54 12.30 -2.46
CA LEU A 131 -11.45 11.81 -3.30
C LEU A 131 -10.64 10.69 -2.62
N ALA A 132 -10.51 10.73 -1.29
CA ALA A 132 -9.89 9.70 -0.47
C ALA A 132 -10.59 8.34 -0.61
N CYS A 133 -11.92 8.32 -0.58
CA CYS A 133 -12.72 7.10 -0.74
C CYS A 133 -12.51 6.49 -2.13
N THR A 134 -12.57 7.33 -3.18
CA THR A 134 -12.27 6.90 -4.55
C THR A 134 -10.85 6.34 -4.66
N LEU A 135 -9.85 7.06 -4.13
CA LEU A 135 -8.45 6.65 -4.19
C LEU A 135 -8.21 5.32 -3.47
N ILE A 136 -8.69 5.16 -2.23
CA ILE A 136 -8.58 3.89 -1.49
C ILE A 136 -9.23 2.76 -2.29
N SER A 137 -10.48 2.95 -2.72
CA SER A 137 -11.23 1.91 -3.45
C SER A 137 -10.48 1.47 -4.70
N VAL A 138 -10.05 2.42 -5.52
CA VAL A 138 -9.36 2.15 -6.79
C VAL A 138 -7.99 1.50 -6.56
N LEU A 139 -7.21 1.95 -5.58
CA LEU A 139 -5.94 1.31 -5.24
C LEU A 139 -6.15 -0.14 -4.76
N THR A 140 -7.18 -0.39 -3.95
CA THR A 140 -7.48 -1.76 -3.48
C THR A 140 -8.01 -2.66 -4.60
N ASP A 141 -8.81 -2.14 -5.54
CA ASP A 141 -9.18 -2.88 -6.76
C ASP A 141 -7.94 -3.22 -7.60
N LEU A 142 -7.04 -2.25 -7.80
CA LEU A 142 -5.81 -2.46 -8.55
C LEU A 142 -4.85 -3.45 -7.87
N LEU A 143 -4.88 -3.60 -6.55
CA LEU A 143 -4.08 -4.59 -5.81
C LEU A 143 -4.48 -6.04 -6.12
N PHE A 144 -5.70 -6.28 -6.63
CA PHE A 144 -6.18 -7.59 -7.10
C PHE A 144 -6.53 -7.60 -8.58
N CYS A 145 -6.01 -6.66 -9.38
CA CYS A 145 -6.27 -6.60 -10.81
C CYS A 145 -5.45 -7.66 -11.57
N PRO A 146 -6.09 -8.61 -12.27
CA PRO A 146 -5.38 -9.63 -13.05
C PRO A 146 -4.51 -9.01 -14.15
N GLU A 147 -3.37 -9.65 -14.41
CA GLU A 147 -2.29 -9.21 -15.32
C GLU A 147 -1.63 -7.86 -14.96
N PHE A 148 -2.14 -7.17 -13.94
CA PHE A 148 -1.51 -5.99 -13.36
C PHE A 148 -0.77 -6.31 -12.07
N THR A 149 -1.47 -6.83 -11.05
CA THR A 149 -0.86 -7.20 -9.75
C THR A 149 -1.10 -8.65 -9.37
N VAL A 150 -1.95 -9.40 -10.06
CA VAL A 150 -2.17 -10.83 -9.78
C VAL A 150 -2.21 -11.60 -11.10
N ALA A 151 -1.87 -12.89 -11.10
CA ALA A 151 -1.96 -13.70 -12.31
C ALA A 151 -3.43 -14.00 -12.62
N SER A 152 -3.82 -14.00 -13.89
CA SER A 152 -5.16 -14.39 -14.30
C SER A 152 -5.42 -15.87 -13.99
N LEU A 153 -6.60 -16.15 -13.44
CA LEU A 153 -7.13 -17.50 -13.31
C LEU A 153 -7.89 -17.78 -14.60
N GLY A 154 -7.53 -18.84 -15.32
CA GLY A 154 -8.08 -19.17 -16.65
C GLY A 154 -9.60 -19.45 -16.72
N THR A 155 -10.33 -19.20 -15.63
CA THR A 155 -11.78 -19.33 -15.47
C THR A 155 -12.54 -18.06 -15.85
N ARG A 156 -11.86 -16.93 -16.08
CA ARG A 156 -12.53 -15.67 -16.41
C ARG A 156 -13.01 -15.66 -17.87
N PRO A 157 -14.27 -15.31 -18.16
CA PRO A 157 -14.73 -15.08 -19.52
C PRO A 157 -13.86 -14.00 -20.16
N GLU A 158 -13.27 -14.32 -21.33
CA GLU A 158 -12.50 -13.37 -22.12
C GLU A 158 -13.32 -12.08 -22.33
N GLY A 159 -12.81 -10.94 -21.86
CA GLY A 159 -13.45 -9.62 -22.07
C GLY A 159 -14.33 -9.10 -20.94
N SER A 160 -14.45 -9.77 -19.79
CA SER A 160 -15.11 -9.17 -18.62
C SER A 160 -14.21 -8.11 -17.98
N ASP A 161 -14.27 -6.84 -18.39
CA ASP A 161 -13.41 -5.76 -17.84
C ASP A 161 -13.83 -5.25 -16.45
N ASP A 162 -14.89 -5.82 -15.88
CA ASP A 162 -15.41 -5.37 -14.59
C ASP A 162 -14.62 -5.92 -13.40
N LEU A 163 -13.71 -5.11 -12.85
CA LEU A 163 -12.98 -5.42 -11.62
C LEU A 163 -13.90 -5.53 -10.40
N SER A 164 -15.12 -4.99 -10.43
CA SER A 164 -16.04 -5.06 -9.27
C SER A 164 -16.66 -6.45 -9.08
N ALA A 165 -16.71 -7.27 -10.13
CA ALA A 165 -17.24 -8.63 -10.09
C ALA A 165 -16.23 -9.68 -9.60
N ILE A 166 -14.96 -9.31 -9.44
CA ILE A 166 -13.90 -10.25 -9.02
C ILE A 166 -14.08 -10.65 -7.56
N ASP A 167 -13.98 -11.95 -7.28
CA ASP A 167 -13.74 -12.48 -5.93
C ASP A 167 -12.24 -12.47 -5.63
N SER A 168 -11.80 -11.44 -4.91
CA SER A 168 -10.40 -11.26 -4.54
C SER A 168 -9.87 -12.34 -3.60
N CYS A 169 -10.73 -13.15 -2.96
CA CYS A 169 -10.28 -14.28 -2.14
C CYS A 169 -9.57 -15.36 -2.98
N GLU A 170 -9.87 -15.47 -4.28
CA GLU A 170 -9.17 -16.38 -5.19
C GLU A 170 -7.74 -15.90 -5.55
N TYR A 171 -7.46 -14.61 -5.31
CA TYR A 171 -6.23 -13.94 -5.72
C TYR A 171 -5.33 -13.55 -4.55
N ILE A 172 -5.45 -14.22 -3.39
CA ILE A 172 -4.57 -14.02 -2.23
C ILE A 172 -3.10 -14.26 -2.63
N TRP A 173 -2.20 -13.37 -2.19
CA TRP A 173 -0.85 -13.25 -2.75
C TRP A 173 0.15 -14.32 -2.33
N GLU A 174 -0.17 -15.11 -1.31
CA GLU A 174 0.68 -16.18 -0.79
C GLU A 174 -0.15 -17.18 0.02
N ALA A 175 0.27 -18.46 -0.01
CA ALA A 175 -0.35 -19.49 0.79
C ALA A 175 -0.04 -19.32 2.28
N GLY A 176 -0.96 -19.74 3.14
CA GLY A 176 -0.85 -19.61 4.59
C GLY A 176 -2.21 -19.65 5.27
N VAL A 177 -2.42 -18.73 6.22
CA VAL A 177 -3.68 -18.60 6.96
C VAL A 177 -4.83 -18.40 5.98
N GLY A 178 -5.89 -19.21 6.12
CA GLY A 178 -7.11 -19.06 5.33
C GLY A 178 -6.99 -19.27 3.81
N PHE A 179 -5.81 -19.64 3.29
CA PHE A 179 -5.59 -19.84 1.86
C PHE A 179 -4.47 -20.87 1.59
N ALA A 180 -4.82 -22.01 1.02
CA ALA A 180 -3.88 -23.13 0.83
C ALA A 180 -3.12 -23.07 -0.50
N THR A 181 -3.68 -22.42 -1.52
CA THR A 181 -3.13 -22.43 -2.87
C THR A 181 -1.96 -21.47 -2.97
N ARG A 182 -0.82 -21.93 -3.48
CA ARG A 182 0.33 -21.05 -3.72
C ARG A 182 0.22 -20.42 -5.10
N PRO A 183 0.03 -19.08 -5.22
CA PRO A 183 -0.05 -18.43 -6.51
C PRO A 183 1.34 -18.36 -7.19
N PRO A 184 1.39 -18.18 -8.52
CA PRO A 184 2.63 -17.90 -9.22
C PRO A 184 3.31 -16.64 -8.69
N GLN A 185 4.61 -16.71 -8.41
CA GLN A 185 5.40 -15.56 -7.98
C GLN A 185 5.96 -14.83 -9.20
N ILE A 186 5.45 -13.61 -9.46
CA ILE A 186 5.84 -12.77 -10.59
C ILE A 186 6.44 -11.48 -10.03
N THR A 187 7.73 -11.25 -10.29
CA THR A 187 8.49 -10.10 -9.75
C THR A 187 7.83 -8.75 -10.06
N GLU A 188 7.30 -8.57 -11.27
CA GLU A 188 6.66 -7.31 -11.65
C GLU A 188 5.39 -7.03 -10.86
N HIS A 189 4.62 -8.07 -10.52
CA HIS A 189 3.44 -7.95 -9.67
C HIS A 189 3.83 -7.52 -8.26
N ASP A 190 4.87 -8.13 -7.68
CA ASP A 190 5.38 -7.76 -6.36
C ASP A 190 5.89 -6.31 -6.33
N GLN A 191 6.57 -5.86 -7.38
CA GLN A 191 7.00 -4.46 -7.53
C GLN A 191 5.82 -3.50 -7.58
N ARG A 192 4.81 -3.77 -8.41
CA ARG A 192 3.60 -2.92 -8.55
C ARG A 192 2.82 -2.85 -7.23
N ARG A 193 2.60 -4.00 -6.57
CA ARG A 193 1.99 -4.07 -5.23
C ARG A 193 2.77 -3.20 -4.24
N THR A 194 4.10 -3.31 -4.22
CA THR A 194 4.97 -2.53 -3.32
C THR A 194 4.77 -1.03 -3.50
N GLU A 195 4.70 -0.53 -4.72
CA GLU A 195 4.50 0.89 -4.97
C GLU A 195 3.11 1.37 -4.53
N ILE A 196 2.06 0.58 -4.78
CA ILE A 196 0.70 0.89 -4.32
C ILE A 196 0.63 0.91 -2.79
N LEU A 197 1.24 -0.07 -2.12
CA LEU A 197 1.29 -0.11 -0.65
C LEU A 197 2.06 1.09 -0.06
N LYS A 198 3.13 1.55 -0.74
CA LYS A 198 3.85 2.77 -0.33
C LYS A 198 3.00 4.03 -0.44
N LEU A 199 2.16 4.14 -1.47
CA LEU A 199 1.19 5.23 -1.56
C LEU A 199 0.16 5.13 -0.42
N LEU A 200 -0.39 3.94 -0.15
CA LEU A 200 -1.32 3.73 0.96
C LEU A 200 -0.70 4.12 2.31
N LEU A 201 0.53 3.70 2.60
CA LEU A 201 1.28 4.13 3.79
C LEU A 201 1.47 5.65 3.83
N THR A 202 1.74 6.27 2.69
CA THR A 202 1.86 7.72 2.59
C THR A 202 0.55 8.40 2.96
N CYS A 203 -0.59 7.92 2.46
CA CYS A 203 -1.91 8.41 2.87
C CYS A 203 -2.17 8.20 4.37
N PHE A 204 -1.81 7.04 4.92
CA PHE A 204 -1.99 6.73 6.35
C PHE A 204 -1.12 7.61 7.26
N SER A 205 -0.05 8.19 6.72
CA SER A 205 0.86 9.07 7.48
C SER A 205 0.30 10.45 7.81
N GLU A 206 -0.92 10.81 7.35
CA GLU A 206 -1.57 12.09 7.65
C GLU A 206 -1.48 12.45 9.15
N VAL A 207 -1.65 11.46 10.02
CA VAL A 207 -1.62 11.60 11.49
C VAL A 207 -0.30 12.10 12.07
N ILE A 208 0.80 12.01 11.31
CA ILE A 208 2.13 12.47 11.71
C ILE A 208 2.25 13.99 11.51
N TYR A 209 1.49 14.56 10.58
CA TYR A 209 1.53 15.98 10.23
C TYR A 209 0.51 16.82 11.00
N ALA A 210 -0.48 16.19 11.62
CA ALA A 210 -1.48 16.86 12.43
C ALA A 210 -1.11 16.83 13.93
N PRO A 211 -1.19 17.97 14.64
CA PRO A 211 -0.99 17.97 16.09
C PRO A 211 -2.10 17.16 16.78
N VAL A 212 -1.76 16.46 17.86
CA VAL A 212 -2.74 15.72 18.67
C VAL A 212 -3.55 16.71 19.49
N VAL A 213 -4.62 17.27 18.91
CA VAL A 213 -5.51 18.23 19.56
C VAL A 213 -6.84 17.55 19.89
N GLY A 214 -7.00 17.13 21.16
CA GLY A 214 -8.24 16.56 21.66
C GLY A 214 -8.60 15.18 21.08
N LYS A 215 -9.88 14.78 21.22
CA LYS A 215 -10.43 13.54 20.64
C LYS A 215 -10.85 13.80 19.19
N ASP A 216 -9.88 13.90 18.27
CA ASP A 216 -10.19 14.00 16.85
C ASP A 216 -10.60 12.61 16.31
N VAL A 217 -11.92 12.41 16.17
CA VAL A 217 -12.54 11.17 15.65
C VAL A 217 -12.11 10.88 14.21
N ASN A 218 -11.64 11.89 13.48
CA ASN A 218 -11.24 11.77 12.07
C ASN A 218 -9.74 11.53 11.90
N ARG A 219 -8.95 11.47 12.97
CA ARG A 219 -7.49 11.35 12.89
C ARG A 219 -7.06 10.15 12.04
N MET A 220 -7.65 8.98 12.25
CA MET A 220 -7.28 7.74 11.55
C MET A 220 -8.17 7.41 10.33
N ARG A 221 -8.85 8.40 9.75
CA ARG A 221 -9.89 8.20 8.71
C ARG A 221 -9.45 7.38 7.48
N TRP A 222 -8.21 7.52 7.01
CA TRP A 222 -7.70 6.69 5.90
C TRP A 222 -7.64 5.22 6.27
N ILE A 223 -7.12 4.91 7.46
CA ILE A 223 -6.98 3.56 7.96
C ILE A 223 -8.37 3.00 8.25
N ALA A 224 -9.23 3.77 8.93
CA ALA A 224 -10.61 3.39 9.23
C ALA A 224 -11.37 2.99 7.96
N ARG A 225 -11.31 3.81 6.89
CA ARG A 225 -11.93 3.49 5.60
C ARG A 225 -11.32 2.23 4.97
N PHE A 226 -9.99 2.09 5.00
CA PHE A 226 -9.29 0.93 4.43
C PHE A 226 -9.60 -0.38 5.15
N THR A 227 -9.77 -0.35 6.47
CA THR A 227 -10.05 -1.55 7.30
C THR A 227 -11.55 -1.79 7.54
N SER A 228 -12.44 -0.99 6.94
CA SER A 228 -13.89 -1.10 7.12
C SER A 228 -14.54 -2.13 6.21
N ALA A 229 -15.81 -2.46 6.49
CA ALA A 229 -16.62 -3.34 5.64
C ALA A 229 -16.88 -2.75 4.24
N GLU A 230 -16.86 -1.43 4.07
CA GLU A 230 -17.04 -0.83 2.74
C GLU A 230 -15.77 -0.96 1.86
N ASN A 231 -14.69 -1.54 2.36
CA ASN A 231 -13.62 -2.06 1.51
C ASN A 231 -13.91 -3.54 1.20
N ARG A 232 -14.38 -3.83 -0.01
CA ARG A 232 -14.72 -5.19 -0.45
C ARG A 232 -13.54 -6.18 -0.38
N HIS A 233 -12.31 -5.66 -0.39
CA HIS A 233 -11.08 -6.45 -0.38
C HIS A 233 -10.47 -6.62 1.01
N VAL A 234 -11.15 -6.17 2.07
CA VAL A 234 -10.57 -6.09 3.43
C VAL A 234 -10.03 -7.44 3.94
N LEU A 235 -10.74 -8.54 3.69
CA LEU A 235 -10.30 -9.89 4.04
C LEU A 235 -9.09 -10.37 3.21
N PRO A 236 -9.15 -10.39 1.86
CA PRO A 236 -8.02 -10.85 1.06
C PRO A 236 -6.77 -9.97 1.21
N LEU A 237 -6.91 -8.66 1.53
CA LEU A 237 -5.79 -7.79 1.89
C LEU A 237 -5.13 -8.26 3.19
N PHE A 238 -5.91 -8.43 4.27
CA PHE A 238 -5.40 -8.91 5.56
C PHE A 238 -4.65 -10.24 5.38
N THR A 239 -5.29 -11.21 4.73
CA THR A 239 -4.72 -12.54 4.51
C THR A 239 -3.45 -12.48 3.64
N SER A 240 -3.45 -11.69 2.57
CA SER A 240 -2.28 -11.52 1.70
C SER A 240 -1.10 -10.93 2.44
N PHE A 241 -1.31 -9.88 3.25
CA PHE A 241 -0.22 -9.25 3.99
C PHE A 241 0.36 -10.19 5.04
N LEU A 242 -0.50 -10.86 5.82
CA LEU A 242 -0.06 -11.81 6.84
C LEU A 242 0.71 -12.97 6.23
N ASN A 243 0.21 -13.56 5.14
CA ASN A 243 0.83 -14.71 4.50
C ASN A 243 2.15 -14.34 3.80
N VAL A 244 2.21 -13.21 3.09
CA VAL A 244 3.46 -12.75 2.47
C VAL A 244 4.55 -12.54 3.52
N VAL A 245 4.23 -11.95 4.67
CA VAL A 245 5.19 -11.77 5.77
C VAL A 245 5.60 -13.12 6.37
N CYS A 246 4.64 -13.96 6.77
CA CYS A 246 4.94 -15.21 7.48
C CYS A 246 5.56 -16.29 6.58
N ALA A 247 5.33 -16.27 5.28
CA ALA A 247 5.93 -17.20 4.32
C ALA A 247 7.32 -16.76 3.82
N TYR A 248 7.72 -15.49 4.04
CA TYR A 248 8.98 -14.97 3.53
C TYR A 248 10.20 -15.67 4.11
N ASP A 249 11.10 -16.12 3.23
CA ASP A 249 12.35 -16.77 3.58
C ASP A 249 13.55 -15.95 3.06
N PRO A 250 14.29 -15.24 3.94
CA PRO A 250 15.41 -14.40 3.55
C PRO A 250 16.67 -15.18 3.16
N VAL A 251 16.75 -16.47 3.49
CA VAL A 251 17.94 -17.30 3.24
C VAL A 251 17.77 -18.13 1.96
N GLY A 252 16.53 -18.57 1.68
CA GLY A 252 16.20 -19.36 0.49
C GLY A 252 16.87 -20.74 0.55
N TYR A 253 17.74 -21.06 -0.41
CA TYR A 253 18.38 -22.37 -0.51
C TYR A 253 19.39 -22.71 0.61
N GLY A 254 19.64 -21.81 1.56
CA GLY A 254 20.57 -22.08 2.67
C GLY A 254 22.06 -22.05 2.27
N VAL A 255 22.37 -21.64 1.03
CA VAL A 255 23.73 -21.60 0.50
C VAL A 255 24.43 -20.30 0.93
N PRO A 256 25.68 -20.34 1.43
CA PRO A 256 26.47 -19.15 1.72
C PRO A 256 26.54 -18.18 0.53
N TYR A 257 26.38 -16.89 0.81
CA TYR A 257 26.46 -15.79 -0.16
C TYR A 257 25.42 -15.81 -1.28
N ASN A 258 24.37 -16.64 -1.18
CA ASN A 258 23.29 -16.74 -2.17
C ASN A 258 22.68 -15.36 -2.54
N TYR A 259 22.52 -14.49 -1.54
CA TYR A 259 21.96 -13.15 -1.70
C TYR A 259 22.87 -12.17 -2.48
N LEU A 260 24.15 -12.51 -2.72
CA LEU A 260 25.04 -11.75 -3.60
C LEU A 260 24.87 -12.15 -5.07
N LEU A 261 24.43 -13.39 -5.31
CA LEU A 261 24.26 -13.94 -6.66
C LEU A 261 22.84 -13.73 -7.19
N PHE A 262 21.85 -13.71 -6.29
CA PHE A 262 20.44 -13.55 -6.65
C PHE A 262 19.82 -12.36 -5.92
N THR A 263 19.20 -11.48 -6.70
CA THR A 263 18.47 -10.33 -6.17
C THR A 263 17.16 -10.82 -5.53
N ASP A 264 16.99 -10.50 -4.25
CA ASP A 264 15.72 -10.71 -3.56
C ASP A 264 14.72 -9.62 -3.96
N SER A 265 13.82 -9.97 -4.89
CA SER A 265 12.77 -9.07 -5.36
C SER A 265 11.54 -9.01 -4.46
N ARG A 266 11.41 -9.91 -3.47
CA ARG A 266 10.20 -10.07 -2.66
C ARG A 266 10.28 -9.33 -1.32
N GLU A 267 11.48 -9.17 -0.76
CA GLU A 267 11.69 -8.41 0.48
C GLU A 267 11.05 -7.01 0.49
N PRO A 268 11.12 -6.19 -0.58
CA PRO A 268 10.47 -4.88 -0.58
C PRO A 268 8.95 -4.95 -0.40
N LEU A 269 8.31 -5.98 -0.98
CA LEU A 269 6.88 -6.22 -0.79
C LEU A 269 6.58 -6.65 0.65
N VAL A 270 7.41 -7.54 1.21
CA VAL A 270 7.28 -8.02 2.59
C VAL A 270 7.36 -6.87 3.59
N GLN A 271 8.32 -5.97 3.42
CA GLN A 271 8.45 -4.78 4.26
C GLN A 271 7.23 -3.86 4.15
N ALA A 272 6.77 -3.56 2.94
CA ALA A 272 5.61 -2.71 2.73
C ALA A 272 4.33 -3.34 3.30
N ALA A 273 4.11 -4.64 3.08
CA ALA A 273 2.97 -5.37 3.62
C ALA A 273 3.00 -5.43 5.15
N LEU A 274 4.17 -5.66 5.75
CA LEU A 274 4.36 -5.64 7.20
C LEU A 274 4.02 -4.27 7.80
N GLN A 275 4.53 -3.19 7.21
CA GLN A 275 4.27 -1.83 7.66
C GLN A 275 2.78 -1.47 7.55
N VAL A 276 2.13 -1.79 6.43
CA VAL A 276 0.68 -1.58 6.25
C VAL A 276 -0.10 -2.38 7.28
N LEU A 277 0.23 -3.67 7.46
CA LEU A 277 -0.44 -4.54 8.43
C LEU A 277 -0.33 -4.00 9.85
N ILE A 278 0.84 -3.54 10.29
CA ILE A 278 1.03 -2.96 11.63
C ILE A 278 0.19 -1.71 11.83
N VAL A 279 0.21 -0.79 10.86
CA VAL A 279 -0.56 0.46 10.92
C VAL A 279 -2.07 0.17 10.96
N CYS A 280 -2.54 -0.81 10.18
CA CYS A 280 -3.94 -1.24 10.18
C CYS A 280 -4.34 -1.98 11.46
N LEU A 281 -3.40 -2.53 12.22
CA LEU A 281 -3.64 -3.19 13.51
C LEU A 281 -3.53 -2.24 14.70
N ASP A 282 -3.45 -0.93 14.48
CA ASP A 282 -3.41 0.02 15.58
C ASP A 282 -4.78 0.26 16.24
N ASN A 283 -4.80 0.30 17.56
CA ASN A 283 -6.01 0.35 18.38
C ASN A 283 -6.69 1.73 18.38
N GLU A 284 -5.93 2.80 18.11
CA GLU A 284 -6.46 4.16 17.98
C GLU A 284 -7.43 4.32 16.79
N THR A 285 -7.54 3.31 15.93
CA THR A 285 -8.47 3.29 14.78
C THR A 285 -9.92 2.99 15.17
N GLN A 286 -10.19 2.44 16.37
CA GLN A 286 -11.56 2.14 16.79
C GLN A 286 -12.21 3.37 17.45
N PRO A 287 -13.31 3.92 16.90
CA PRO A 287 -14.02 5.01 17.55
C PRO A 287 -14.61 4.53 18.88
N GLN A 288 -14.37 5.29 19.96
CA GLN A 288 -14.94 4.97 21.28
C GLN A 288 -16.48 5.06 21.31
N ASP A 289 -17.07 5.79 20.37
CA ASP A 289 -18.52 5.89 20.20
C ASP A 289 -19.04 4.91 19.14
N LYS A 290 -19.81 3.91 19.59
CA LYS A 290 -20.48 2.87 18.78
C LYS A 290 -21.56 3.40 17.81
N LYS A 291 -21.60 4.70 17.53
CA LYS A 291 -22.61 5.36 16.68
C LYS A 291 -22.13 5.69 15.26
N ASN A 292 -20.83 5.59 14.97
CA ASN A 292 -20.29 5.83 13.63
C ASN A 292 -20.27 4.55 12.79
N GLU A 293 -20.66 4.64 11.51
CA GLU A 293 -20.64 3.55 10.50
C GLU A 293 -19.25 2.93 10.26
N TYR A 294 -18.17 3.58 10.74
CA TYR A 294 -16.78 3.12 10.65
C TYR A 294 -16.26 2.41 11.91
N ALA A 295 -17.16 1.85 12.73
CA ALA A 295 -16.83 1.34 14.07
C ALA A 295 -15.93 0.10 14.11
N ASP A 296 -15.92 -0.72 13.06
CA ASP A 296 -15.26 -2.02 13.07
C ASP A 296 -13.98 -2.03 12.22
N ASN A 297 -12.83 -2.12 12.89
CA ASN A 297 -11.57 -2.46 12.23
C ASN A 297 -11.55 -3.97 11.96
N PHE A 298 -11.78 -4.36 10.71
CA PHE A 298 -11.85 -5.77 10.32
C PHE A 298 -10.49 -6.47 10.40
N PHE A 299 -9.37 -5.76 10.28
CA PHE A 299 -8.05 -6.37 10.43
C PHE A 299 -7.84 -6.88 11.85
N ILE A 300 -8.20 -6.06 12.86
CA ILE A 300 -8.19 -6.47 14.28
C ILE A 300 -9.17 -7.63 14.50
N ASN A 301 -10.38 -7.54 13.95
CA ASN A 301 -11.39 -8.59 14.07
C ASN A 301 -10.90 -9.92 13.47
N TYR A 302 -10.30 -9.92 12.28
CA TYR A 302 -9.76 -11.13 11.66
C TYR A 302 -8.60 -11.70 12.47
N LEU A 303 -7.65 -10.87 12.91
CA LEU A 303 -6.51 -11.31 13.72
C LEU A 303 -6.97 -11.96 15.03
N SER A 304 -7.93 -11.35 15.75
CA SER A 304 -8.48 -11.88 17.01
C SER A 304 -9.26 -13.19 16.86
N ARG A 305 -9.69 -13.51 15.63
CA ARG A 305 -10.45 -14.72 15.31
C ARG A 305 -9.57 -15.86 14.79
N ILE A 306 -8.27 -15.65 14.59
CA ILE A 306 -7.35 -16.73 14.25
C ILE A 306 -7.26 -17.68 15.45
N HIS A 307 -7.72 -18.92 15.28
CA HIS A 307 -7.80 -19.88 16.38
C HIS A 307 -7.37 -21.30 16.03
N ARG A 308 -7.22 -21.62 14.73
CA ARG A 308 -6.79 -22.94 14.25
C ARG A 308 -5.31 -23.16 14.57
N GLU A 309 -4.97 -24.39 14.94
CA GLU A 309 -3.60 -24.76 15.32
C GLU A 309 -2.62 -24.61 14.15
N GLU A 310 -3.02 -25.07 12.96
CA GLU A 310 -2.24 -24.96 11.72
C GLU A 310 -1.90 -23.51 11.36
N ASP A 311 -2.87 -22.60 11.49
CA ASP A 311 -2.69 -21.17 11.22
C ASP A 311 -1.70 -20.54 12.22
N PHE A 312 -1.80 -20.90 13.52
CA PHE A 312 -0.85 -20.42 14.53
C PHE A 312 0.55 -20.98 14.32
N GLU A 313 0.68 -22.26 13.98
CA GLU A 313 1.97 -22.87 13.69
C GLU A 313 2.64 -22.18 12.49
N PHE A 314 1.87 -21.90 11.44
CA PHE A 314 2.35 -21.16 10.28
C PHE A 314 2.87 -19.76 10.65
N ILE A 315 2.07 -18.96 11.37
CA ILE A 315 2.46 -17.61 11.82
C ILE A 315 3.72 -17.68 12.68
N LEU A 316 3.73 -18.55 13.69
CA LEU A 316 4.86 -18.65 14.61
C LEU A 316 6.11 -19.11 13.90
N LYS A 317 6.05 -20.14 13.06
CA LYS A 317 7.20 -20.61 12.27
C LYS A 317 7.78 -19.49 11.40
N GLY A 318 6.92 -18.71 10.76
CA GLY A 318 7.32 -17.53 9.98
C GLY A 318 8.02 -16.47 10.83
N MET A 319 7.37 -16.03 11.91
CA MET A 319 7.91 -15.06 12.86
C MET A 319 9.25 -15.51 13.45
N THR A 320 9.34 -16.78 13.82
CA THR A 320 10.57 -17.41 14.34
C THR A 320 11.70 -17.30 13.35
N ARG A 321 11.46 -17.72 12.10
CA ARG A 321 12.47 -17.71 11.04
C ARG A 321 13.02 -16.29 10.85
N LEU A 322 12.13 -15.30 10.86
CA LEU A 322 12.51 -13.91 10.63
C LEU A 322 13.19 -13.27 11.85
N LEU A 323 12.67 -13.49 13.07
CA LEU A 323 13.27 -12.93 14.30
C LEU A 323 14.59 -13.60 14.68
N THR A 324 14.79 -14.89 14.35
CA THR A 324 16.09 -15.57 14.55
C THR A 324 17.13 -15.13 13.52
N ASN A 325 16.73 -14.75 12.30
CA ASN A 325 17.66 -14.47 11.20
C ASN A 325 18.80 -13.49 11.57
N PRO A 326 18.57 -12.35 12.24
CA PRO A 326 19.66 -11.45 12.65
C PRO A 326 20.60 -12.04 13.72
N LEU A 327 20.09 -12.99 14.53
CA LEU A 327 20.73 -13.58 15.70
C LEU A 327 21.61 -14.79 15.38
N VAL A 328 21.35 -15.46 14.25
CA VAL A 328 22.15 -16.63 13.84
C VAL A 328 23.58 -16.19 13.52
N ALA A 329 24.53 -16.76 14.26
CA ALA A 329 25.96 -16.66 13.97
C ALA A 329 26.34 -17.75 12.95
N THR A 330 27.03 -17.35 11.89
CA THR A 330 27.55 -18.26 10.87
C THR A 330 29.07 -18.36 10.97
N TYR A 331 29.65 -19.52 10.66
CA TYR A 331 31.10 -19.71 10.62
C TYR A 331 31.78 -18.78 9.61
N LEU A 332 31.11 -18.55 8.48
CA LEU A 332 31.57 -17.66 7.43
C LEU A 332 31.00 -16.24 7.67
N PRO A 333 31.84 -15.20 7.78
CA PRO A 333 31.37 -13.84 7.95
C PRO A 333 30.45 -13.40 6.81
N ASN A 334 29.32 -12.78 7.16
CA ASN A 334 28.31 -12.27 6.23
C ASN A 334 27.86 -13.30 5.19
N SER A 335 27.86 -14.59 5.53
CA SER A 335 27.46 -15.64 4.58
C SER A 335 25.96 -15.74 4.36
N THR A 336 25.15 -15.17 5.25
CA THR A 336 23.68 -15.19 5.14
C THR A 336 23.14 -13.77 5.12
N LYS A 337 22.09 -13.56 4.32
CA LYS A 337 21.35 -12.30 4.32
C LYS A 337 20.74 -12.05 5.70
N LYS A 338 20.91 -10.84 6.22
CA LYS A 338 20.26 -10.37 7.44
C LYS A 338 19.12 -9.42 7.09
N ILE A 339 17.94 -9.68 7.63
CA ILE A 339 16.79 -8.79 7.45
C ILE A 339 17.00 -7.49 8.26
N THR A 340 16.44 -6.39 7.77
CA THR A 340 16.53 -5.08 8.42
C THR A 340 15.27 -4.70 9.20
N PHE A 341 14.14 -5.37 8.94
CA PHE A 341 12.80 -5.04 9.46
C PHE A 341 12.42 -5.84 10.72
N HIS A 342 13.41 -6.19 11.55
CA HIS A 342 13.19 -7.00 12.75
C HIS A 342 12.44 -6.24 13.85
N GLN A 343 12.53 -4.90 13.88
CA GLN A 343 11.79 -4.08 14.84
C GLN A 343 10.29 -4.11 14.54
N GLU A 344 9.92 -3.98 13.27
CA GLU A 344 8.53 -4.08 12.82
C GLU A 344 7.94 -5.45 13.11
N LEU A 345 8.72 -6.53 12.94
CA LEU A 345 8.28 -7.88 13.31
C LEU A 345 7.98 -8.03 14.81
N LEU A 346 8.77 -7.39 15.68
CA LEU A 346 8.48 -7.37 17.11
C LEU A 346 7.17 -6.64 17.41
N VAL A 347 6.88 -5.55 16.70
CA VAL A 347 5.59 -4.83 16.83
C VAL A 347 4.43 -5.71 16.34
N LEU A 348 4.58 -6.41 15.21
CA LEU A 348 3.55 -7.32 14.73
C LEU A 348 3.33 -8.48 15.71
N LEU A 349 4.40 -9.06 16.25
CA LEU A 349 4.31 -10.10 17.30
C LEU A 349 3.56 -9.57 18.53
N TRP A 350 3.88 -8.35 18.97
CA TRP A 350 3.16 -7.69 20.06
C TRP A 350 1.66 -7.54 19.77
N LYS A 351 1.29 -7.06 18.57
CA LYS A 351 -0.11 -6.95 18.15
C LYS A 351 -0.81 -8.31 18.11
N CYS A 352 -0.14 -9.36 17.63
CA CYS A 352 -0.67 -10.73 17.69
C CYS A 352 -0.96 -11.16 19.13
N CYS A 353 -0.06 -10.88 20.08
CA CYS A 353 -0.24 -11.16 21.50
C CYS A 353 -1.39 -10.35 22.13
N GLU A 354 -1.54 -9.09 21.74
CA GLU A 354 -2.55 -8.18 22.28
C GLU A 354 -3.97 -8.65 21.91
N TYR A 355 -4.20 -9.03 20.65
CA TYR A 355 -5.54 -9.36 20.16
C TYR A 355 -5.94 -10.84 20.29
N ASN A 356 -4.97 -11.77 20.30
CA ASN A 356 -5.25 -13.18 20.55
C ASN A 356 -4.99 -13.51 22.02
N GLN A 357 -6.06 -13.58 22.84
CA GLN A 357 -5.98 -13.73 24.29
C GLN A 357 -4.90 -14.71 24.75
N VAL A 358 -3.99 -14.17 25.56
CA VAL A 358 -2.84 -14.71 26.32
C VAL A 358 -2.71 -16.22 26.46
N LYS A 359 -3.76 -17.04 26.60
CA LYS A 359 -3.64 -18.49 26.85
C LYS A 359 -3.04 -19.31 25.70
N LYS A 360 -3.30 -18.97 24.42
CA LYS A 360 -2.75 -19.74 23.27
C LYS A 360 -1.32 -19.31 22.91
N ILE A 361 -1.07 -18.01 22.85
CA ILE A 361 0.27 -17.49 22.57
C ILE A 361 1.22 -17.73 23.74
N PHE A 362 0.78 -17.66 25.00
CA PHE A 362 1.64 -17.99 26.14
C PHE A 362 2.02 -19.48 26.18
N TRP A 363 1.13 -20.39 25.80
CA TRP A 363 1.46 -21.82 25.66
C TRP A 363 2.47 -22.07 24.53
N LEU A 364 2.32 -21.38 23.40
CA LEU A 364 3.26 -21.45 22.27
C LEU A 364 4.59 -20.75 22.57
N MET A 365 4.58 -19.59 23.22
CA MET A 365 5.76 -18.87 23.70
C MET A 365 6.54 -19.67 24.74
N LYS A 366 5.86 -20.44 25.59
CA LYS A 366 6.51 -21.33 26.57
C LYS A 366 7.32 -22.44 25.88
N ASN A 367 6.93 -22.87 24.68
CA ASN A 367 7.72 -23.78 23.84
C ASN A 367 8.73 -23.04 22.95
N PHE A 368 8.47 -21.76 22.66
CA PHE A 368 9.31 -20.89 21.83
C PHE A 368 10.59 -20.43 22.54
N TRP A 369 10.47 -19.91 23.76
CA TRP A 369 11.57 -19.40 24.57
C TRP A 369 12.45 -20.48 25.20
N VAL A 370 12.05 -21.75 25.13
CA VAL A 370 12.89 -22.88 25.58
C VAL A 370 13.92 -23.28 24.52
N LYS A 371 13.77 -22.80 23.28
CA LYS A 371 14.71 -23.05 22.16
C LYS A 371 15.60 -21.86 21.80
N PHE A 372 15.38 -20.70 22.41
CA PHE A 372 16.31 -19.58 22.47
C PHE A 372 17.11 -19.66 23.76
#